data_AF-A0A2E4F7J4-F1
#
_entry.id   AF-A0A2E4F7J4-F1
#
_cell.length_a   1.000
_cell.length_b   1.000
_cell.length_c   1.000
_cell.angle_alpha   90.00
_cell.angle_beta   90.00
_cell.angle_gamma   90.00
#
_symmetry.space_group_name_H-M   'P 1'
#
loop_
_entity.id
_entity.type
_entity.pdbx_description
1 polymer ?
#
loop_
_entity_poly.entity_id
_entity_poly.type
_entity_poly.pdbx_seq_one_letter_code
_entity_poly.pdbx_strand_id
1 'polypeptide(L)'
;MPARGPRPAPGRAGALLLAVALFALFPFLANAASEGTAQDGRLVDGFEVPLQGPHHRFLNRTAKRGTQYTTLEVAALLWRSARHVGKSSPGPPLLIGDCSLKGGGAVERHRSHRSGRDVDLLYYVKDARGKPVESPGFEPFDSTGRCSREGCRLRLDVPRNWSLLRTLIASRRPAVQYVFISNPIKDLLLQYAERRGEHPEILRRARLILRQPSDSAAHDDHMHVRTFCSSSDLKSGCVDGGTRWRWVDDQGRASWIR
;
A
#
# COMPACT_ATOMS: atom_id res chain seq x y z
N MET A 1 -55.23 41.67 46.10
CA MET A 1 -54.15 40.71 45.78
C MET A 1 -54.73 39.56 44.99
N PRO A 2 -54.36 39.39 43.71
CA PRO A 2 -54.27 38.07 43.11
C PRO A 2 -52.90 37.83 42.45
N ALA A 3 -52.41 36.60 42.58
CA ALA A 3 -51.10 36.14 42.15
C ALA A 3 -50.95 36.13 40.61
N ARG A 4 -49.81 36.64 40.11
CA ARG A 4 -49.39 36.44 38.72
C ARG A 4 -48.61 35.13 38.61
N GLY A 5 -49.14 34.19 37.84
CA GLY A 5 -48.47 32.92 37.51
C GLY A 5 -47.19 33.11 36.67
N PRO A 6 -46.35 32.07 36.57
CA PRO A 6 -45.02 32.18 35.98
C PRO A 6 -45.10 32.33 34.45
N ARG A 7 -44.20 33.16 33.89
CA ARG A 7 -44.03 33.34 32.45
C ARG A 7 -43.42 32.08 31.81
N PRO A 8 -43.87 31.64 30.63
CA PRO A 8 -43.23 30.55 29.90
C PRO A 8 -41.86 31.00 29.35
N ALA A 9 -40.89 30.11 29.40
CA ALA A 9 -39.56 30.32 28.82
C ALA A 9 -39.64 30.38 27.27
N PRO A 10 -38.79 31.20 26.61
CA PRO A 10 -38.78 31.26 25.16
C PRO A 10 -38.30 29.94 24.55
N GLY A 11 -39.10 29.40 23.63
CA GLY A 11 -38.79 28.19 22.87
C GLY A 11 -37.53 28.35 22.04
N ARG A 12 -36.69 27.31 22.05
CA ARG A 12 -35.55 27.16 21.16
C ARG A 12 -36.03 26.94 19.72
N ALA A 13 -36.27 28.01 18.99
CA ALA A 13 -36.35 27.99 17.53
C ALA A 13 -34.99 28.45 16.97
N GLY A 14 -34.39 27.65 16.08
CA GLY A 14 -33.31 28.12 15.21
C GLY A 14 -31.93 27.53 15.47
N ALA A 15 -31.78 26.21 15.32
CA ALA A 15 -30.48 25.62 15.01
C ALA A 15 -30.67 24.41 14.07
N LEU A 16 -31.33 24.64 12.93
CA LEU A 16 -31.50 23.61 11.91
C LEU A 16 -31.34 24.19 10.51
N LEU A 17 -30.21 24.85 10.24
CA LEU A 17 -29.76 25.29 8.91
C LEU A 17 -28.28 25.62 9.10
N LEU A 18 -27.35 24.65 9.00
CA LEU A 18 -26.47 24.59 7.84
C LEU A 18 -25.73 23.23 7.70
N ALA A 19 -26.29 22.11 8.14
CA ALA A 19 -25.70 20.79 7.89
C ALA A 19 -25.78 20.34 6.42
N VAL A 20 -26.49 21.09 5.57
CA VAL A 20 -26.72 20.76 4.15
C VAL A 20 -25.67 21.38 3.21
N ALA A 21 -24.90 22.39 3.67
CA ALA A 21 -23.88 23.02 2.84
C ALA A 21 -22.56 22.22 2.72
N LEU A 22 -22.31 21.27 3.64
CA LEU A 22 -21.13 20.40 3.55
C LEU A 22 -21.30 19.24 2.56
N PHE A 23 -22.51 18.91 2.10
CA PHE A 23 -22.71 17.86 1.09
C PHE A 23 -22.58 18.40 -0.34
N ALA A 24 -22.82 19.70 -0.56
CA ALA A 24 -22.76 20.35 -1.87
C ALA A 24 -21.35 20.81 -2.28
N LEU A 25 -20.37 20.76 -1.37
CA LEU A 25 -18.95 21.03 -1.63
C LEU A 25 -18.11 19.75 -1.82
N PHE A 26 -18.76 18.60 -1.90
CA PHE A 26 -18.12 17.29 -2.14
C PHE A 26 -18.33 16.73 -3.58
N PRO A 27 -18.21 17.49 -4.69
CA PRO A 27 -18.02 16.86 -5.99
C PRO A 27 -16.58 16.39 -6.22
N PHE A 28 -15.65 16.61 -5.28
CA PHE A 28 -14.30 16.02 -5.29
C PHE A 28 -14.23 14.75 -4.43
N LEU A 29 -15.12 13.79 -4.67
CA LEU A 29 -14.71 12.40 -4.50
C LEU A 29 -13.68 12.17 -5.61
N ALA A 30 -12.39 12.27 -5.28
CA ALA A 30 -11.32 12.09 -6.24
C ALA A 30 -11.57 10.81 -7.04
N ASN A 31 -11.85 10.95 -8.35
CA ASN A 31 -12.05 9.83 -9.25
C ASN A 31 -10.70 9.30 -9.74
N ALA A 32 -9.74 9.15 -8.81
CA ALA A 32 -8.40 8.68 -9.14
C ALA A 32 -8.52 7.30 -9.79
N ALA A 33 -8.28 7.24 -11.08
CA ALA A 33 -8.59 6.07 -11.89
C ALA A 33 -7.38 5.63 -12.71
N SER A 34 -7.18 4.32 -12.74
CA SER A 34 -6.23 3.66 -13.60
C SER A 34 -6.83 3.48 -14.99
N GLU A 35 -6.10 3.82 -16.05
CA GLU A 35 -6.46 3.45 -17.42
C GLU A 35 -5.29 2.72 -18.10
N GLY A 36 -5.59 1.72 -18.92
CA GLY A 36 -4.60 0.87 -19.57
C GLY A 36 -3.91 -0.11 -18.61
N THR A 37 -2.72 -0.56 -18.98
CA THR A 37 -1.96 -1.54 -18.20
C THR A 37 -1.06 -0.85 -17.16
N ALA A 38 -0.37 -1.63 -16.33
CA ALA A 38 0.65 -1.10 -15.43
C ALA A 38 1.92 -0.62 -16.18
N GLN A 39 2.19 -1.16 -17.37
CA GLN A 39 3.37 -0.84 -18.21
C GLN A 39 3.08 0.21 -19.29
N ASP A 40 1.82 0.36 -19.67
CA ASP A 40 1.36 1.27 -20.71
C ASP A 40 -0.03 1.76 -20.34
N GLY A 41 -0.06 2.84 -19.58
CA GLY A 41 -1.27 3.36 -18.96
C GLY A 41 -1.05 4.75 -18.39
N ARG A 42 -2.13 5.27 -17.82
CA ARG A 42 -2.20 6.60 -17.20
C ARG A 42 -2.94 6.54 -15.88
N LEU A 43 -2.73 7.56 -15.07
CA LEU A 43 -3.45 7.78 -13.82
C LEU A 43 -4.24 9.09 -13.97
N VAL A 44 -5.55 8.97 -14.09
CA VAL A 44 -6.46 10.12 -14.18
C VAL A 44 -6.76 10.59 -12.76
N ASP A 45 -6.70 11.91 -12.54
CA ASP A 45 -6.96 12.54 -11.23
C ASP A 45 -6.26 11.86 -10.06
N GLY A 46 -5.00 11.49 -10.26
CA GLY A 46 -4.21 10.70 -9.31
C GLY A 46 -4.24 11.27 -7.89
N PHE A 47 -4.46 10.40 -6.93
CA PHE A 47 -4.46 10.78 -5.53
C PHE A 47 -3.02 10.96 -5.04
N GLU A 48 -2.68 12.17 -4.60
CA GLU A 48 -1.40 12.45 -3.96
C GLU A 48 -1.38 11.87 -2.55
N VAL A 49 -0.56 10.85 -2.33
CA VAL A 49 -0.42 10.26 -1.00
C VAL A 49 0.39 11.22 -0.11
N PRO A 50 -0.06 11.54 1.12
CA PRO A 50 0.70 12.36 2.04
C PRO A 50 2.10 11.79 2.25
N LEU A 51 3.12 12.63 2.05
CA LEU A 51 4.54 12.24 2.13
C LEU A 51 4.93 11.61 3.47
N GLN A 52 4.18 11.92 4.53
CA GLN A 52 4.35 11.33 5.84
C GLN A 52 3.01 11.12 6.54
N GLY A 53 2.95 10.12 7.40
CA GLY A 53 1.85 9.88 8.32
C GLY A 53 2.35 9.14 9.58
N PRO A 54 1.45 8.72 10.48
CA PRO A 54 1.83 8.11 11.76
C PRO A 54 2.69 6.84 11.62
N HIS A 55 2.56 6.12 10.51
CA HIS A 55 3.21 4.82 10.30
C HIS A 55 3.88 4.67 8.93
N HIS A 56 3.92 5.72 8.11
CA HIS A 56 4.55 5.68 6.79
C HIS A 56 5.30 6.99 6.50
N ARG A 57 6.31 6.90 5.63
CA ARG A 57 7.02 8.05 5.08
C ARG A 57 7.54 7.71 3.67
N PHE A 58 7.46 8.66 2.75
CA PHE A 58 8.10 8.55 1.45
C PHE A 58 9.59 8.90 1.53
N LEU A 59 10.42 8.25 0.73
CA LEU A 59 11.80 8.67 0.57
C LEU A 59 11.86 10.09 0.02
N ASN A 60 12.81 10.90 0.50
CA ASN A 60 12.99 12.28 0.05
C ASN A 60 13.15 12.39 -1.48
N ARG A 61 13.80 11.40 -2.11
CA ARG A 61 13.95 11.35 -3.58
C ARG A 61 12.62 11.12 -4.30
N THR A 62 11.70 10.34 -3.74
CA THR A 62 10.37 10.12 -4.33
C THR A 62 9.56 11.40 -4.29
N ALA A 63 9.57 12.11 -3.15
CA ALA A 63 8.93 13.41 -3.02
C ALA A 63 9.46 14.42 -4.05
N LYS A 64 10.80 14.48 -4.22
CA LYS A 64 11.44 15.34 -5.22
C LYS A 64 11.06 14.98 -6.66
N ARG A 65 10.87 13.69 -6.95
CA ARG A 65 10.44 13.21 -8.28
C ARG A 65 8.95 13.42 -8.56
N GLY A 66 8.13 13.71 -7.55
CA GLY A 66 6.68 13.84 -7.73
C GLY A 66 6.02 12.50 -8.09
N THR A 67 6.51 11.39 -7.52
CA THR A 67 6.08 10.02 -7.84
C THR A 67 5.22 9.39 -6.74
N GLN A 68 4.63 10.21 -5.86
CA GLN A 68 3.76 9.80 -4.75
C GLN A 68 2.27 9.72 -5.11
N TYR A 69 1.92 9.44 -6.37
CA TYR A 69 0.53 9.41 -6.82
C TYR A 69 0.04 7.99 -7.07
N THR A 70 -1.21 7.71 -6.69
CA THR A 70 -1.84 6.37 -6.79
C THR A 70 -3.34 6.47 -7.05
N THR A 71 -4.02 5.34 -7.27
CA THR A 71 -5.49 5.29 -7.07
C THR A 71 -5.85 5.34 -5.59
N LEU A 72 -7.09 5.69 -5.26
CA LEU A 72 -7.55 5.74 -3.86
C LEU A 72 -7.47 4.38 -3.16
N GLU A 73 -7.73 3.30 -3.90
CA GLU A 73 -7.65 1.93 -3.42
C GLU A 73 -6.23 1.58 -2.98
N VAL A 74 -5.22 1.94 -3.77
CA VAL A 74 -3.81 1.72 -3.42
C VAL A 74 -3.40 2.59 -2.24
N ALA A 75 -3.76 3.88 -2.21
CA ALA A 75 -3.51 4.73 -1.05
C ALA A 75 -4.10 4.13 0.24
N ALA A 76 -5.33 3.62 0.17
CA ALA A 76 -5.99 2.98 1.30
C ALA A 76 -5.30 1.66 1.71
N LEU A 77 -4.80 0.87 0.75
CA LEU A 77 -3.99 -0.33 1.02
C LEU A 77 -2.71 0.03 1.77
N LEU A 78 -2.00 1.06 1.32
CA LEU A 78 -0.76 1.54 1.94
C LEU A 78 -1.01 1.95 3.39
N TRP A 79 -2.02 2.79 3.64
CA TRP A 79 -2.33 3.25 4.99
C TRP A 79 -2.74 2.11 5.92
N ARG A 80 -3.59 1.18 5.46
CA ARG A 80 -3.99 0.03 6.28
C ARG A 80 -2.79 -0.87 6.61
N SER A 81 -1.92 -1.11 5.64
CA SER A 81 -0.75 -1.97 5.79
C SER A 81 0.28 -1.35 6.74
N ALA A 82 0.65 -0.09 6.52
CA ALA A 82 1.54 0.66 7.40
C ALA A 82 1.01 0.74 8.83
N ARG A 83 -0.29 1.06 9.00
CA ARG A 83 -0.94 1.11 10.32
C ARG A 83 -0.97 -0.26 11.00
N HIS A 84 -1.23 -1.34 10.28
CA HIS A 84 -1.24 -2.69 10.85
C HIS A 84 0.13 -3.05 11.44
N VAL A 85 1.20 -2.86 10.68
CA VAL A 85 2.56 -3.17 11.16
C VAL A 85 2.96 -2.22 12.30
N GLY A 86 2.71 -0.92 12.14
CA GLY A 86 3.05 0.08 13.17
C GLY A 86 2.36 -0.16 14.51
N LYS A 87 1.13 -0.69 14.50
CA LYS A 87 0.40 -1.05 15.73
C LYS A 87 0.77 -2.41 16.29
N SER A 88 1.00 -3.42 15.45
CA SER A 88 1.30 -4.79 15.88
C SER A 88 2.75 -4.99 16.30
N SER A 89 3.67 -4.18 15.75
CA SER A 89 5.09 -4.22 16.06
C SER A 89 5.63 -2.79 16.01
N PRO A 90 5.57 -2.02 17.12
CA PRO A 90 6.05 -0.64 17.16
C PRO A 90 7.52 -0.49 16.76
N GLY A 91 7.85 0.65 16.17
CA GLY A 91 9.18 0.95 15.64
C GLY A 91 9.11 1.96 14.49
N PRO A 92 10.20 2.15 13.74
CA PRO A 92 10.25 3.05 12.59
C PRO A 92 9.12 2.78 11.56
N PRO A 93 8.68 3.82 10.82
CA PRO A 93 7.56 3.73 9.88
C PRO A 93 7.90 2.85 8.66
N LEU A 94 6.86 2.50 7.88
CA LEU A 94 7.05 1.94 6.54
C LEU A 94 7.63 3.01 5.62
N LEU A 95 8.77 2.73 4.99
CA LEU A 95 9.35 3.63 4.01
C LEU A 95 8.80 3.25 2.63
N ILE A 96 8.39 4.26 1.87
CA ILE A 96 7.77 4.09 0.55
C ILE A 96 8.68 4.73 -0.51
N GLY A 97 8.94 3.95 -1.57
CA GLY A 97 9.66 4.35 -2.76
C GLY A 97 8.69 4.92 -3.79
N ASP A 98 8.87 4.59 -5.06
CA ASP A 98 8.08 5.19 -6.12
C ASP A 98 6.68 4.56 -6.22
N CYS A 99 5.68 5.42 -6.44
CA CYS A 99 4.35 5.06 -6.96
C CYS A 99 4.29 5.53 -8.42
N SER A 100 3.28 6.30 -8.81
CA SER A 100 3.16 6.91 -10.14
C SER A 100 3.41 8.43 -10.12
N LEU A 101 3.68 9.00 -11.29
CA LEU A 101 3.53 10.44 -11.54
C LEU A 101 2.06 10.85 -11.42
N LYS A 102 1.79 12.15 -11.22
CA LYS A 102 0.43 12.72 -11.07
C LYS A 102 -0.55 12.28 -12.16
N GLY A 103 -0.12 12.29 -13.42
CA GLY A 103 -0.92 11.84 -14.56
C GLY A 103 -0.63 10.39 -14.99
N GLY A 104 0.22 9.68 -14.24
CA GLY A 104 0.77 8.40 -14.67
C GLY A 104 1.76 8.54 -15.82
N GLY A 105 1.78 7.56 -16.73
CA GLY A 105 2.71 7.53 -17.86
C GLY A 105 4.10 7.04 -17.49
N ALA A 106 5.06 7.20 -18.39
CA ALA A 106 6.41 6.68 -18.21
C ALA A 106 7.12 7.34 -17.01
N VAL A 107 7.57 6.51 -16.07
CA VAL A 107 8.37 6.94 -14.92
C VAL A 107 9.82 6.55 -15.18
N GLU A 108 10.76 7.46 -14.95
CA GLU A 108 12.18 7.22 -15.18
C GLU A 108 12.65 5.96 -14.44
N ARG A 109 13.41 5.08 -15.12
CA ARG A 109 13.97 3.81 -14.59
C ARG A 109 12.94 2.72 -14.29
N HIS A 110 11.66 2.96 -14.53
CA HIS A 110 10.58 2.00 -14.28
C HIS A 110 9.94 1.51 -15.58
N ARG A 111 9.81 0.19 -15.73
CA ARG A 111 9.02 -0.41 -16.82
C ARG A 111 7.51 -0.36 -16.56
N SER A 112 7.10 -0.16 -15.31
CA SER A 112 5.70 -0.04 -14.90
C SER A 112 5.47 1.24 -14.09
N HIS A 113 4.64 1.25 -13.06
CA HIS A 113 4.31 2.45 -12.29
C HIS A 113 3.55 3.51 -13.07
N ARG A 114 2.95 3.15 -14.20
CA ARG A 114 2.36 4.13 -15.11
C ARG A 114 0.90 4.48 -14.82
N SER A 115 0.20 3.67 -14.04
CA SER A 115 -1.26 3.78 -13.92
C SER A 115 -1.79 3.78 -12.48
N GLY A 116 -0.95 4.14 -11.50
CA GLY A 116 -1.35 4.32 -10.10
C GLY A 116 -1.55 3.03 -9.29
N ARG A 117 -1.18 1.87 -9.86
CA ARG A 117 -1.44 0.53 -9.29
C ARG A 117 -0.22 -0.19 -8.75
N ASP A 118 0.96 0.39 -8.92
CA ASP A 118 2.24 -0.12 -8.45
C ASP A 118 2.80 0.77 -7.33
N VAL A 119 3.49 0.16 -6.37
CA VAL A 119 4.19 0.88 -5.30
C VAL A 119 5.40 0.10 -4.79
N ASP A 120 6.52 0.79 -4.61
CA ASP A 120 7.72 0.25 -3.99
C ASP A 120 7.66 0.42 -2.47
N LEU A 121 7.78 -0.68 -1.74
CA LEU A 121 7.83 -0.70 -0.29
C LEU A 121 9.21 -1.14 0.18
N LEU A 122 9.90 -0.26 0.90
CA LEU A 122 11.22 -0.55 1.42
C LEU A 122 11.09 -1.55 2.58
N TYR A 123 12.04 -2.48 2.65
CA TYR A 123 12.02 -3.45 3.73
C TYR A 123 12.14 -2.79 5.10
N TYR A 124 11.43 -3.34 6.08
CA TYR A 124 11.77 -3.10 7.48
C TYR A 124 13.12 -3.73 7.80
N VAL A 125 13.96 -3.00 8.54
CA VAL A 125 15.34 -3.42 8.81
C VAL A 125 15.69 -3.27 10.29
N LYS A 126 16.75 -3.97 10.68
CA LYS A 126 17.38 -3.91 11.99
C LYS A 126 18.85 -3.54 11.84
N ASP A 127 19.39 -2.90 12.85
CA ASP A 127 20.84 -2.69 12.97
C ASP A 127 21.57 -3.98 13.38
N ALA A 128 22.89 -3.90 13.51
CA ALA A 128 23.75 -5.02 13.91
C ALA A 128 23.39 -5.61 15.29
N ARG A 129 22.71 -4.83 16.15
CA ARG A 129 22.29 -5.22 17.51
C ARG A 129 20.87 -5.79 17.53
N GLY A 130 20.21 -5.89 16.37
CA GLY A 130 18.86 -6.40 16.24
C GLY A 130 17.77 -5.39 16.60
N LYS A 131 18.11 -4.09 16.77
CA LYS A 131 17.12 -3.04 17.01
C LYS A 131 16.48 -2.63 15.69
N PRO A 132 15.14 -2.53 15.59
CA PRO A 132 14.48 -1.96 14.42
C PRO A 132 14.95 -0.52 14.18
N VAL A 133 15.39 -0.23 12.95
CA VAL A 133 15.85 1.10 12.52
C VAL A 133 15.12 1.52 11.24
N GLU A 134 15.14 2.82 10.97
CA GLU A 134 14.56 3.34 9.73
C GLU A 134 15.34 2.79 8.53
N SER A 135 14.62 2.37 7.48
CA SER A 135 15.28 1.89 6.26
C SER A 135 15.97 3.07 5.57
N PRO A 136 17.25 2.97 5.20
CA PRO A 136 17.93 4.03 4.45
C PRO A 136 17.51 4.04 2.96
N GLY A 137 16.69 3.09 2.51
CA GLY A 137 16.19 3.03 1.14
C GLY A 137 16.36 1.64 0.51
N PHE A 138 16.73 1.64 -0.77
CA PHE A 138 16.95 0.44 -1.59
C PHE A 138 18.29 -0.21 -1.24
N GLU A 139 18.34 -0.94 -0.12
CA GLU A 139 19.50 -1.71 0.31
C GLU A 139 19.32 -3.19 -0.04
N PRO A 140 20.26 -3.84 -0.74
CA PRO A 140 20.12 -5.22 -1.16
C PRO A 140 20.38 -6.20 0.00
N PHE A 141 19.62 -7.29 0.07
CA PHE A 141 19.75 -8.33 1.09
C PHE A 141 19.98 -9.73 0.51
N ASP A 142 20.87 -10.49 1.14
CA ASP A 142 21.19 -11.88 0.78
C ASP A 142 20.12 -12.88 1.27
N SER A 143 20.32 -14.17 0.96
CA SER A 143 19.44 -15.28 1.38
C SER A 143 19.31 -15.46 2.90
N THR A 144 20.21 -14.87 3.68
CA THR A 144 20.17 -14.90 5.14
C THR A 144 19.57 -13.62 5.74
N GLY A 145 19.15 -12.70 4.89
CA GLY A 145 18.63 -11.39 5.26
C GLY A 145 19.70 -10.43 5.77
N ARG A 146 20.97 -10.62 5.41
CA ARG A 146 22.03 -9.63 5.67
C ARG A 146 22.17 -8.72 4.47
N CYS A 147 22.41 -7.44 4.75
CA CYS A 147 22.67 -6.46 3.71
C CYS A 147 23.95 -6.85 2.93
N SER A 148 23.86 -6.95 1.61
CA SER A 148 24.96 -7.43 0.75
C SER A 148 25.87 -6.31 0.26
N ARG A 149 25.48 -5.04 0.47
CA ARG A 149 26.32 -3.88 0.15
C ARG A 149 27.52 -3.79 1.10
N GLU A 150 28.69 -3.45 0.56
CA GLU A 150 29.92 -3.28 1.34
C GLU A 150 29.73 -2.27 2.49
N GLY A 151 30.28 -2.61 3.66
CA GLY A 151 30.16 -1.81 4.89
C GLY A 151 28.77 -1.78 5.51
N CYS A 152 27.75 -2.32 4.85
CA CYS A 152 26.40 -2.38 5.39
C CYS A 152 26.32 -3.43 6.51
N ARG A 153 25.65 -3.06 7.60
CA ARG A 153 25.46 -3.92 8.79
C ARG A 153 23.98 -4.17 9.11
N LEU A 154 23.10 -3.79 8.18
CA LEU A 154 21.66 -3.97 8.33
C LEU A 154 21.27 -5.43 8.15
N ARG A 155 20.17 -5.80 8.79
CA ARG A 155 19.50 -7.08 8.62
C ARG A 155 18.02 -6.87 8.31
N LEU A 156 17.41 -7.74 7.52
CA LEU A 156 15.96 -7.74 7.32
C LEU A 156 15.24 -7.97 8.65
N ASP A 157 14.25 -7.13 8.93
CA ASP A 157 13.27 -7.40 9.99
C ASP A 157 12.21 -8.38 9.47
N VAL A 158 12.59 -9.66 9.43
CA VAL A 158 11.74 -10.75 8.90
C VAL A 158 10.31 -10.72 9.51
N PRO A 159 10.11 -10.59 10.84
CA PRO A 159 8.77 -10.48 11.42
C PRO A 159 7.95 -9.30 10.90
N ARG A 160 8.50 -8.08 10.83
CA ARG A 160 7.75 -6.90 10.35
C ARG A 160 7.46 -6.97 8.86
N ASN A 161 8.40 -7.45 8.06
CA ASN A 161 8.18 -7.68 6.62
C ASN A 161 7.14 -8.78 6.35
N TRP A 162 7.11 -9.85 7.15
CA TRP A 162 6.04 -10.84 7.05
C TRP A 162 4.67 -10.25 7.46
N SER A 163 4.61 -9.46 8.52
CA SER A 163 3.37 -8.76 8.94
C SER A 163 2.82 -7.85 7.83
N LEU A 164 3.72 -7.13 7.13
CA LEU A 164 3.38 -6.34 5.95
C LEU A 164 2.80 -7.23 4.84
N LEU A 165 3.54 -8.26 4.42
CA LEU A 165 3.10 -9.19 3.36
C LEU A 165 1.76 -9.84 3.68
N ARG A 166 1.58 -10.33 4.91
CA ARG A 166 0.32 -10.93 5.36
C ARG A 166 -0.85 -9.96 5.18
N THR A 167 -0.65 -8.68 5.51
CA THR A 167 -1.69 -7.65 5.35
C THR A 167 -2.01 -7.38 3.89
N LEU A 168 -0.97 -7.33 3.03
CA LEU A 168 -1.12 -7.18 1.58
C LEU A 168 -1.87 -8.38 0.97
N ILE A 169 -1.47 -9.60 1.30
CA ILE A 169 -2.08 -10.86 0.82
C ILE A 169 -3.55 -10.97 1.24
N ALA A 170 -3.86 -10.57 2.48
CA ALA A 170 -5.23 -10.60 3.01
C ALA A 170 -6.12 -9.48 2.46
N SER A 171 -5.56 -8.48 1.76
CA SER A 171 -6.34 -7.38 1.21
C SER A 171 -7.30 -7.86 0.15
N ARG A 172 -8.57 -7.47 0.32
CA ARG A 172 -9.63 -7.75 -0.64
C ARG A 172 -9.87 -6.63 -1.64
N ARG A 173 -9.62 -5.38 -1.23
CA ARG A 173 -9.92 -4.16 -1.99
C ARG A 173 -8.83 -3.11 -1.73
N PRO A 174 -7.91 -2.90 -2.68
CA PRO A 174 -7.70 -3.70 -3.88
C PRO A 174 -7.10 -5.07 -3.52
N ALA A 175 -7.30 -6.06 -4.39
CA ALA A 175 -6.56 -7.31 -4.30
C ALA A 175 -5.13 -7.11 -4.84
N VAL A 176 -4.14 -7.67 -4.15
CA VAL A 176 -2.76 -7.67 -4.64
C VAL A 176 -2.61 -8.73 -5.73
N GLN A 177 -2.09 -8.32 -6.87
CA GLN A 177 -1.80 -9.18 -8.00
C GLN A 177 -0.42 -9.81 -7.84
N TYR A 178 0.60 -8.99 -7.69
CA TYR A 178 1.97 -9.46 -7.53
C TYR A 178 2.67 -8.68 -6.44
N VAL A 179 3.64 -9.33 -5.80
CA VAL A 179 4.70 -8.66 -5.07
C VAL A 179 6.00 -9.13 -5.70
N PHE A 180 6.64 -8.26 -6.47
CA PHE A 180 7.93 -8.55 -7.06
C PHE A 180 9.01 -8.44 -5.99
N ILE A 181 9.74 -9.53 -5.83
CA ILE A 181 10.68 -9.76 -4.73
C ILE A 181 11.71 -10.81 -5.14
N SER A 182 12.93 -10.72 -4.62
CA SER A 182 13.95 -11.73 -4.90
C SER A 182 13.57 -13.10 -4.33
N ASN A 183 13.89 -14.18 -5.05
CA ASN A 183 13.62 -15.54 -4.60
C ASN A 183 14.28 -15.84 -3.23
N PRO A 184 15.54 -15.42 -2.96
CA PRO A 184 16.14 -15.63 -1.64
C PRO A 184 15.34 -15.00 -0.48
N ILE A 185 14.83 -13.77 -0.66
CA ILE A 185 14.05 -13.10 0.38
C ILE A 185 12.64 -13.71 0.48
N LYS A 186 12.03 -14.07 -0.65
CA LYS A 186 10.77 -14.82 -0.68
C LYS A 186 10.88 -16.10 0.17
N ASP A 187 11.93 -16.88 -0.04
CA ASP A 187 12.13 -18.14 0.69
C ASP A 187 12.34 -17.89 2.18
N LEU A 188 13.15 -16.90 2.54
CA LEU A 188 13.36 -16.51 3.94
C LEU A 188 12.05 -16.14 4.66
N LEU A 189 11.19 -15.36 4.00
CA LEU A 189 9.91 -14.92 4.54
C LEU A 189 8.89 -16.05 4.63
N LEU A 190 8.81 -16.92 3.61
CA LEU A 190 7.94 -18.10 3.62
C LEU A 190 8.34 -19.10 4.70
N GLN A 191 9.63 -19.40 4.83
CA GLN A 191 10.13 -20.29 5.88
C GLN A 191 9.83 -19.73 7.28
N TYR A 192 9.94 -18.42 7.47
CA TYR A 192 9.53 -17.79 8.73
C TYR A 192 8.04 -17.98 9.00
N ALA A 193 7.19 -17.73 7.99
CA ALA A 193 5.75 -17.86 8.11
C ALA A 193 5.30 -19.30 8.43
N GLU A 194 5.90 -20.28 7.75
CA GLU A 194 5.68 -21.71 7.99
C GLU A 194 6.04 -22.10 9.42
N ARG A 195 7.23 -21.68 9.91
CA ARG A 195 7.65 -21.93 11.30
C ARG A 195 6.75 -21.28 12.34
N ARG A 196 6.05 -20.19 11.98
CA ARG A 196 5.08 -19.50 12.84
C ARG A 196 3.67 -20.08 12.76
N GLY A 197 3.45 -21.15 12.00
CA GLY A 197 2.13 -21.77 11.84
C GLY A 197 1.13 -20.86 11.12
N GLU A 198 1.60 -20.07 10.15
CA GLU A 198 0.73 -19.17 9.40
C GLU A 198 -0.40 -19.91 8.66
N HIS A 199 -1.51 -19.21 8.44
CA HIS A 199 -2.69 -19.77 7.80
C HIS A 199 -2.36 -20.38 6.42
N PRO A 200 -2.77 -21.64 6.13
CA PRO A 200 -2.42 -22.32 4.88
C PRO A 200 -2.81 -21.56 3.61
N GLU A 201 -3.97 -20.88 3.61
CA GLU A 201 -4.40 -20.07 2.46
C GLU A 201 -3.55 -18.80 2.28
N ILE A 202 -3.05 -18.19 3.36
CA ILE A 202 -2.10 -17.07 3.26
C ILE A 202 -0.81 -17.56 2.63
N LEU A 203 -0.26 -18.68 3.10
CA LEU A 203 0.95 -19.28 2.54
C LEU A 203 0.77 -19.66 1.06
N ARG A 204 -0.37 -20.26 0.71
CA ARG A 204 -0.69 -20.62 -0.68
C ARG A 204 -0.72 -19.40 -1.59
N ARG A 205 -1.40 -18.33 -1.18
CA ARG A 205 -1.42 -17.06 -1.94
C ARG A 205 -0.03 -16.43 -2.00
N ALA A 206 0.71 -16.40 -0.89
CA ALA A 206 2.08 -15.87 -0.82
C ALA A 206 3.00 -16.55 -1.85
N ARG A 207 3.01 -17.89 -1.90
CA ARG A 207 3.84 -18.65 -2.85
C ARG A 207 3.58 -18.29 -4.31
N LEU A 208 2.33 -17.95 -4.63
CA LEU A 208 1.87 -17.61 -5.98
C LEU A 208 2.13 -16.14 -6.35
N ILE A 209 1.85 -15.20 -5.45
CA ILE A 209 1.97 -13.75 -5.76
C ILE A 209 3.39 -13.20 -5.58
N LEU A 210 4.20 -13.79 -4.68
CA LEU A 210 5.61 -13.41 -4.51
C LEU A 210 6.40 -13.95 -5.70
N ARG A 211 6.91 -13.05 -6.56
CA ARG A 211 7.51 -13.42 -7.85
C ARG A 211 8.80 -12.65 -8.06
N GLN A 212 9.91 -13.35 -8.30
CA GLN A 212 11.07 -12.68 -8.87
C GLN A 212 10.79 -12.39 -10.35
N PRO A 213 10.93 -11.15 -10.82
CA PRO A 213 10.82 -10.85 -12.25
C PRO A 213 11.99 -11.47 -13.01
N SER A 214 11.75 -11.88 -14.26
CA SER A 214 12.76 -12.50 -15.12
C SER A 214 13.44 -11.51 -16.08
N ASP A 215 12.90 -10.30 -16.22
CA ASP A 215 13.29 -9.31 -17.22
C ASP A 215 13.76 -7.97 -16.61
N SER A 216 14.00 -7.95 -15.30
CA SER A 216 14.50 -6.80 -14.53
C SER A 216 15.37 -7.24 -13.35
N ALA A 217 15.85 -6.28 -12.55
CA ALA A 217 16.55 -6.56 -11.29
C ALA A 217 15.70 -7.44 -10.35
N ALA A 218 16.35 -8.18 -9.47
CA ALA A 218 15.70 -9.23 -8.67
C ALA A 218 14.77 -8.71 -7.56
N HIS A 219 14.83 -7.42 -7.21
CA HIS A 219 14.11 -6.83 -6.07
C HIS A 219 14.56 -7.43 -4.73
N ASP A 220 15.88 -7.53 -4.54
CA ASP A 220 16.50 -7.89 -3.27
C ASP A 220 16.62 -6.71 -2.30
N ASP A 221 16.13 -5.53 -2.69
CA ASP A 221 16.23 -4.26 -1.97
C ASP A 221 14.87 -3.61 -1.62
N HIS A 222 13.77 -4.11 -2.16
CA HIS A 222 12.39 -3.70 -1.82
C HIS A 222 11.35 -4.74 -2.25
N MET A 223 10.09 -4.50 -1.86
CA MET A 223 8.92 -5.17 -2.40
C MET A 223 8.22 -4.24 -3.39
N HIS A 224 8.17 -4.59 -4.67
CA HIS A 224 7.32 -3.90 -5.64
C HIS A 224 5.93 -4.54 -5.63
N VAL A 225 4.94 -3.84 -5.11
CA VAL A 225 3.56 -4.32 -5.01
C VAL A 225 2.74 -3.84 -6.20
N ARG A 226 2.08 -4.77 -6.90
CA ARG A 226 1.07 -4.48 -7.93
C ARG A 226 -0.31 -4.93 -7.48
N THR A 227 -1.31 -4.10 -7.74
CA THR A 227 -2.72 -4.41 -7.48
C THR A 227 -3.50 -4.67 -8.77
N PHE A 228 -4.54 -5.52 -8.67
CA PHE A 228 -5.53 -5.63 -9.74
C PHE A 228 -6.29 -4.32 -9.91
N CYS A 229 -6.81 -4.08 -11.11
CA CYS A 229 -7.78 -3.03 -11.36
C CYS A 229 -8.97 -3.16 -10.39
N SER A 230 -9.34 -2.07 -9.74
CA SER A 230 -10.60 -2.02 -8.97
C SER A 230 -11.81 -2.00 -9.89
N SER A 231 -13.03 -2.16 -9.35
CA SER A 231 -14.25 -2.05 -10.14
C SER A 231 -14.45 -0.67 -10.78
N SER A 232 -13.94 0.39 -10.15
CA SER A 232 -13.91 1.75 -10.68
C SER A 232 -12.90 1.84 -11.83
N ASP A 233 -11.68 1.37 -11.61
CA ASP A 233 -10.62 1.38 -12.61
C ASP A 233 -11.01 0.60 -13.88
N LEU A 234 -11.64 -0.57 -13.73
CA LEU A 234 -12.11 -1.38 -14.86
C LEU A 234 -13.10 -0.61 -15.74
N LYS A 235 -13.98 0.20 -15.14
CA LYS A 235 -14.93 1.05 -15.89
C LYS A 235 -14.25 2.22 -16.60
N SER A 236 -13.12 2.68 -16.06
CA SER A 236 -12.29 3.72 -16.68
C SER A 236 -11.34 3.18 -17.75
N GLY A 237 -11.33 1.87 -18.01
CA GLY A 237 -10.49 1.25 -19.04
C GLY A 237 -9.16 0.71 -18.52
N CYS A 238 -9.05 0.44 -17.22
CA CYS A 238 -7.93 -0.32 -16.66
C CYS A 238 -7.90 -1.75 -17.20
N VAL A 239 -6.69 -2.24 -17.47
CA VAL A 239 -6.44 -3.58 -17.98
C VAL A 239 -5.45 -4.30 -17.07
N ASP A 240 -5.87 -5.45 -16.54
CA ASP A 240 -4.96 -6.36 -15.85
C ASP A 240 -4.21 -7.22 -16.86
N GLY A 241 -2.88 -7.22 -16.78
CA GLY A 241 -2.02 -8.14 -17.53
C GLY A 241 -1.64 -9.36 -16.69
N GLY A 242 -1.17 -10.44 -17.32
CA GLY A 242 -0.65 -11.61 -16.63
C GLY A 242 -1.73 -12.50 -15.99
N THR A 243 -1.37 -13.20 -14.92
CA THR A 243 -2.21 -14.22 -14.29
C THR A 243 -3.33 -13.59 -13.47
N ARG A 244 -4.56 -14.03 -13.76
CA ARG A 244 -5.72 -13.80 -12.92
C ARG A 244 -5.84 -14.90 -11.87
N TRP A 245 -5.76 -14.54 -10.60
CA TRP A 245 -5.81 -15.54 -9.53
C TRP A 245 -7.22 -16.06 -9.30
N ARG A 246 -7.34 -17.36 -8.98
CA ARG A 246 -8.64 -18.03 -8.74
C ARG A 246 -9.45 -17.44 -7.58
N TRP A 247 -8.82 -16.68 -6.69
CA TRP A 247 -9.51 -16.00 -5.59
C TRP A 247 -9.94 -14.57 -5.92
N VAL A 248 -9.73 -14.06 -7.14
CA VAL A 248 -10.07 -12.69 -7.53
C VAL A 248 -11.30 -12.68 -8.45
N ASP A 249 -12.36 -11.99 -8.01
CA ASP A 249 -13.62 -11.82 -8.77
C ASP A 249 -13.47 -10.80 -9.91
N ASP A 250 -14.42 -10.81 -10.85
CA ASP A 250 -14.48 -9.95 -12.05
C ASP A 250 -14.41 -8.44 -11.74
N GLN A 251 -14.63 -8.07 -10.49
CA GLN A 251 -14.57 -6.70 -9.97
C GLN A 251 -13.23 -6.39 -9.27
N GLY A 252 -12.22 -7.26 -9.44
CA GLY A 252 -10.86 -7.06 -8.94
C GLY A 252 -10.70 -7.34 -7.44
N ARG A 253 -11.63 -8.07 -6.82
CA ARG A 253 -11.64 -8.29 -5.37
C ARG A 253 -11.26 -9.69 -4.99
N ALA A 254 -10.43 -9.81 -3.95
CA ALA A 254 -10.10 -11.13 -3.40
C ALA A 254 -11.27 -11.70 -2.58
N SER A 255 -11.43 -13.02 -2.61
CA SER A 255 -12.28 -13.75 -1.67
C SER A 255 -11.71 -13.66 -0.25
N TRP A 256 -12.60 -13.75 0.74
CA TRP A 256 -12.21 -13.86 2.14
C TRP A 256 -11.32 -15.08 2.35
N ILE A 257 -10.35 -14.93 3.24
CA ILE A 257 -9.59 -16.05 3.78
C ILE A 257 -10.42 -16.54 4.96
N ARG A 258 -11.00 -17.74 4.80
CA ARG A 258 -11.76 -18.43 5.84
C ARG A 258 -10.81 -19.20 6.73
#